data_AF-A0A520GXA4-F1
#
_entry.id   AF-A0A520GXA4-F1
#
_cell.length_a   1.000
_cell.length_b   1.000
_cell.length_c   1.000
_cell.angle_alpha   90.00
_cell.angle_beta   90.00
_cell.angle_gamma   90.00
#
_symmetry.space_group_name_H-M   'P 1'
#
loop_
_entity.id
_entity.type
_entity.pdbx_description
1 polymer ?
#
loop_
_entity_poly.entity_id
_entity_poly.type
_entity_poly.pdbx_seq_one_letter_code
_entity_poly.pdbx_strand_id
1 'polypeptide(L)'
;MTRESTAGPQQAYLCLLGAFLIIVGIIWRIRVLYLEEQKKSQTESPTGLLGTTQVLCRLLRCKKGLAPADNDNRLRITIHRVTLEPNAHGGEAQQVLPYVGGEGGPSGRTFSIKSGIIGQVTRTKKPYSDSRQTEAYSDYAKELVEKWSYTYDEARKITSDRKSWMAVPIVSKPSTAESGIVIGVLYLDSNDADFFTTDIQEFVVAGSEGIKEYIEEVFA
;
A
#
# COMPACT_ATOMS: atom_id res chain seq x y z
N MET A 1 4.01 -67.33 29.38
CA MET A 1 2.62 -67.06 29.82
C MET A 1 2.27 -65.65 29.35
N THR A 2 1.85 -65.52 28.10
CA THR A 2 1.56 -64.24 27.43
C THR A 2 0.08 -64.23 27.08
N ARG A 3 -0.72 -63.44 27.82
CA ARG A 3 -2.13 -63.19 27.48
C ARG A 3 -2.16 -62.04 26.47
N GLU A 4 -2.42 -62.35 25.21
CA GLU A 4 -2.82 -61.34 24.23
C GLU A 4 -4.23 -60.85 24.60
N SER A 5 -4.30 -59.62 25.09
CA SER A 5 -5.55 -58.91 25.32
C SER A 5 -6.04 -58.37 23.98
N THR A 6 -6.97 -59.09 23.34
CA THR A 6 -7.69 -58.59 22.17
C THR A 6 -8.58 -57.43 22.59
N ALA A 7 -8.24 -56.22 22.14
CA ALA A 7 -9.06 -55.04 22.32
C ALA A 7 -10.47 -55.33 21.78
N GLY A 8 -11.48 -55.31 22.67
CA GLY A 8 -12.86 -55.61 22.29
C GLY A 8 -13.44 -54.57 21.31
N PRO A 9 -14.49 -54.91 20.55
CA PRO A 9 -15.10 -54.02 19.56
C PRO A 9 -15.50 -52.66 20.14
N GLN A 10 -15.84 -52.61 21.44
CA GLN A 10 -16.14 -51.36 22.16
C GLN A 10 -14.96 -50.38 22.22
N GLN A 11 -13.72 -50.85 22.33
CA GLN A 11 -12.53 -49.99 22.31
C GLN A 11 -12.29 -49.39 20.92
N ALA A 12 -12.57 -50.16 19.85
CA ALA A 12 -12.50 -49.66 18.48
C ALA A 12 -13.56 -48.57 18.21
N TYR A 13 -14.78 -48.72 18.72
CA TYR A 13 -15.83 -47.69 18.62
C TYR A 13 -15.45 -46.40 19.36
N LEU A 14 -14.85 -46.49 20.55
CA LEU A 14 -14.40 -45.32 21.30
C LEU A 14 -13.27 -44.57 20.56
N CYS A 15 -12.33 -45.29 19.96
CA CYS A 15 -11.27 -44.69 19.15
C CYS A 15 -11.81 -43.99 17.89
N LEU A 16 -12.77 -44.62 17.18
CA LEU A 16 -13.39 -44.04 15.99
C LEU A 16 -14.23 -42.79 16.32
N LEU A 17 -14.98 -42.83 17.44
CA LEU A 17 -15.74 -41.67 17.92
C LEU A 17 -14.80 -40.51 18.30
N GLY A 18 -13.69 -40.82 19.01
CA GLY A 18 -12.68 -39.82 19.36
C GLY A 18 -12.03 -39.17 18.14
N ALA A 19 -11.64 -39.98 17.15
CA ALA A 19 -11.08 -39.47 15.90
C ALA A 19 -12.08 -38.58 15.13
N PHE A 20 -13.36 -38.98 15.08
CA PHE A 20 -14.41 -38.20 14.45
C PHE A 20 -14.60 -36.83 15.14
N LEU A 21 -14.64 -36.79 16.47
CA LEU A 21 -14.77 -35.54 17.23
C LEU A 21 -13.59 -34.60 17.03
N ILE A 22 -12.36 -35.13 16.92
CA ILE A 22 -11.17 -34.34 16.62
C ILE A 22 -11.28 -33.71 15.22
N ILE A 23 -11.69 -34.48 14.21
CA ILE A 23 -11.85 -33.98 12.84
C ILE A 23 -12.91 -32.88 12.79
N VAL A 24 -14.06 -33.08 13.44
CA VAL A 24 -15.13 -32.08 13.54
C VAL A 24 -14.62 -30.82 14.25
N GLY A 25 -13.84 -30.96 15.32
CA GLY A 25 -13.23 -29.84 16.04
C GLY A 25 -12.24 -29.04 15.18
N ILE A 26 -11.42 -29.72 14.36
CA ILE A 26 -10.49 -29.07 13.43
C ILE A 26 -11.25 -28.29 12.36
N ILE A 27 -12.25 -28.90 11.72
CA ILE A 27 -13.08 -28.25 10.68
C ILE A 27 -13.79 -27.03 11.25
N TRP A 28 -14.35 -27.16 12.46
CA TRP A 28 -15.00 -26.05 13.16
C TRP A 28 -14.02 -24.91 13.42
N ARG A 29 -12.82 -25.22 13.94
CA ARG A 29 -11.78 -24.22 14.22
C ARG A 29 -11.31 -23.50 12.95
N ILE A 30 -11.12 -24.22 11.85
CA ILE A 30 -10.79 -23.62 10.54
C ILE A 30 -11.91 -22.68 10.09
N ARG A 31 -13.18 -23.06 10.24
CA ARG A 31 -14.30 -22.17 9.92
C ARG A 31 -14.35 -20.93 10.79
N VAL A 32 -14.12 -21.05 12.10
CA VAL A 32 -14.08 -19.90 13.00
C VAL A 32 -12.98 -18.93 12.58
N LEU A 33 -11.77 -19.44 12.32
CA LEU A 33 -10.65 -18.63 11.83
C LEU A 33 -10.97 -17.94 10.50
N TYR A 34 -11.57 -18.67 9.57
CA TYR A 34 -11.97 -18.11 8.27
C TYR A 34 -13.05 -17.02 8.41
N LEU A 35 -14.00 -17.18 9.32
CA LEU A 35 -15.04 -16.18 9.60
C LEU A 35 -14.48 -14.95 10.32
N GLU A 36 -13.52 -15.13 11.23
CA GLU A 36 -12.81 -14.03 11.88
C GLU A 36 -11.97 -13.25 10.87
N GLU A 37 -11.27 -13.93 9.98
CA GLU A 37 -10.49 -13.32 8.89
C GLU A 37 -11.40 -12.59 7.89
N GLN A 38 -12.56 -13.16 7.54
CA GLN A 38 -13.56 -12.46 6.73
C GLN A 38 -14.10 -11.21 7.42
N LYS A 39 -14.50 -11.29 8.70
CA LYS A 39 -14.95 -10.12 9.46
C LYS A 39 -13.86 -9.04 9.52
N LYS A 40 -12.60 -9.44 9.70
CA LYS A 40 -11.46 -8.53 9.72
C LYS A 40 -11.24 -7.87 8.35
N SER A 41 -11.28 -8.65 7.27
CA SER A 41 -11.17 -8.16 5.89
C SER A 41 -12.32 -7.21 5.48
N GLN A 42 -13.52 -7.43 6.02
CA GLN A 42 -14.70 -6.61 5.75
C GLN A 42 -14.66 -5.29 6.53
N THR A 43 -14.08 -5.31 7.74
CA THR A 43 -13.86 -4.12 8.58
C THR A 43 -12.68 -3.29 8.06
N GLU A 44 -11.66 -3.95 7.50
CA GLU A 44 -10.48 -3.33 6.88
C GLU A 44 -10.65 -3.04 5.38
N SER A 45 -11.89 -3.02 4.86
CA SER A 45 -12.14 -2.83 3.42
C SER A 45 -11.59 -1.47 2.96
N PRO A 46 -10.70 -1.42 1.94
CA PRO A 46 -10.12 -0.17 1.46
C PRO A 46 -11.12 0.77 0.78
N THR A 47 -12.43 0.47 0.78
CA THR A 47 -13.45 1.23 0.06
C THR A 47 -13.54 2.68 0.51
N GLY A 48 -13.47 2.97 1.80
CA GLY A 48 -13.47 4.36 2.29
C GLY A 48 -12.22 5.12 1.86
N LEU A 49 -11.06 4.46 1.93
CA LEU A 49 -9.79 5.02 1.47
C LEU A 49 -9.77 5.25 -0.06
N LEU A 50 -10.39 4.35 -0.82
CA LEU A 50 -10.60 4.52 -2.26
C LEU A 50 -11.50 5.74 -2.54
N GLY A 51 -12.61 5.88 -1.80
CA GLY A 51 -13.53 7.00 -1.93
C GLY A 51 -12.87 8.35 -1.63
N THR A 52 -12.12 8.46 -0.52
CA THR A 52 -11.39 9.70 -0.20
C THR A 52 -10.33 10.03 -1.25
N THR A 53 -9.63 9.03 -1.77
CA THR A 53 -8.65 9.19 -2.86
C THR A 53 -9.31 9.64 -4.17
N GLN A 54 -10.50 9.10 -4.50
CA GLN A 54 -11.30 9.55 -5.65
C GLN A 54 -11.74 10.99 -5.55
N VAL A 55 -12.22 11.41 -4.37
CA VAL A 55 -12.60 12.80 -4.11
C VAL A 55 -11.39 13.71 -4.26
N LEU A 56 -10.24 13.38 -3.65
CA LEU A 56 -9.02 14.17 -3.77
C LEU A 56 -8.56 14.28 -5.24
N CYS A 57 -8.57 13.17 -5.99
CA CYS A 57 -8.24 13.18 -7.42
C CYS A 57 -9.15 14.12 -8.21
N ARG A 58 -10.45 14.08 -7.94
CA ARG A 58 -11.43 14.95 -8.61
C ARG A 58 -11.23 16.42 -8.27
N LEU A 59 -10.96 16.75 -7.01
CA LEU A 59 -10.69 18.11 -6.57
C LEU A 59 -9.41 18.67 -7.21
N LEU A 60 -8.34 17.87 -7.28
CA LEU A 60 -7.09 18.27 -7.94
C LEU A 60 -7.27 18.54 -9.43
N ARG A 61 -8.02 17.67 -10.12
CA ARG A 61 -8.40 17.89 -11.53
C ARG A 61 -9.17 19.19 -11.70
N CYS A 62 -10.16 19.44 -10.85
CA CYS A 62 -10.94 20.67 -10.88
C CYS A 62 -10.05 21.91 -10.65
N LYS A 63 -9.14 21.85 -9.68
CA LYS A 63 -8.21 22.94 -9.35
C LYS A 63 -7.24 23.23 -10.51
N LYS A 64 -6.87 22.21 -11.30
CA LYS A 64 -6.08 22.37 -12.54
C LYS A 64 -6.91 22.73 -13.77
N GLY A 65 -8.23 22.97 -13.63
CA GLY A 65 -9.11 23.28 -14.76
C GLY A 65 -9.29 22.12 -15.73
N LEU A 66 -9.04 20.88 -15.28
CA LEU A 66 -9.22 19.70 -16.10
C LEU A 66 -10.71 19.33 -16.16
N ALA A 67 -11.24 19.26 -17.38
CA ALA A 67 -12.62 18.85 -17.60
C ALA A 67 -12.89 17.44 -17.02
N PRO A 68 -14.12 17.15 -16.58
CA PRO A 68 -14.58 15.78 -16.40
C PRO A 68 -14.61 15.07 -17.76
N ALA A 69 -13.47 14.59 -18.22
CA ALA A 69 -13.39 13.65 -19.32
C ALA A 69 -13.15 12.26 -18.74
N ASP A 70 -13.94 11.29 -19.18
CA ASP A 70 -13.98 9.92 -18.64
C ASP A 70 -12.64 9.18 -18.76
N ASN A 71 -11.70 9.66 -19.59
CA ASN A 71 -10.40 9.03 -19.86
C ASN A 71 -9.19 9.94 -19.63
N ASP A 72 -9.31 11.00 -18.84
CA ASP A 72 -8.16 11.85 -18.54
C ASP A 72 -7.17 11.11 -17.62
N ASN A 73 -6.07 10.62 -18.19
CA ASN A 73 -5.00 9.91 -17.47
C ASN A 73 -3.87 10.84 -16.99
N ARG A 74 -4.09 12.16 -17.00
CA ARG A 74 -3.05 13.14 -16.67
C ARG A 74 -2.58 13.03 -15.24
N LEU A 75 -3.47 12.73 -14.30
CA LEU A 75 -3.15 12.57 -12.88
C LEU A 75 -3.56 11.19 -12.41
N ARG A 76 -2.64 10.49 -11.74
CA ARG A 76 -2.95 9.29 -10.98
C ARG A 76 -2.57 9.44 -9.51
N ILE A 77 -3.33 8.79 -8.65
CA ILE A 77 -3.13 8.79 -7.20
C ILE A 77 -3.26 7.37 -6.66
N THR A 78 -2.39 6.98 -5.73
CA THR A 78 -2.53 5.76 -4.94
C THR A 78 -1.95 5.95 -3.55
N ILE A 79 -2.18 4.98 -2.67
CA ILE A 79 -1.64 4.96 -1.31
C ILE A 79 -0.83 3.68 -1.14
N HIS A 80 0.36 3.84 -0.59
CA HIS A 80 1.22 2.74 -0.18
C HIS A 80 1.18 2.60 1.34
N ARG A 81 1.09 1.37 1.84
CA ARG A 81 1.35 1.03 3.24
C ARG A 81 2.84 0.78 3.38
N VAL A 82 3.46 1.40 4.37
CA VAL A 82 4.89 1.22 4.65
C VAL A 82 5.03 0.21 5.79
N THR A 83 5.82 -0.83 5.54
CA THR A 83 6.22 -1.81 6.55
C THR A 83 7.71 -1.68 6.78
N LEU A 84 8.08 -1.36 8.02
CA LEU A 84 9.47 -1.36 8.47
C LEU A 84 9.73 -2.71 9.13
N GLU A 85 10.50 -3.59 8.49
CA GLU A 85 10.91 -4.83 9.12
C GLU A 85 12.12 -4.59 10.06
N PRO A 86 12.08 -5.09 11.32
CA PRO A 86 13.19 -4.89 12.26
C PRO A 86 14.51 -5.55 11.84
N ASN A 87 14.45 -6.62 11.03
CA ASN A 87 15.60 -7.51 10.77
C ASN A 87 15.91 -7.73 9.28
N ALA A 88 15.06 -7.28 8.36
CA ALA A 88 15.37 -7.28 6.93
C ALA A 88 16.12 -6.00 6.57
N HIS A 89 17.09 -6.11 5.68
CA HIS A 89 17.97 -5.00 5.28
C HIS A 89 17.26 -3.89 4.50
N GLY A 90 15.96 -3.69 4.64
CA GLY A 90 15.16 -2.64 4.00
C GLY A 90 13.68 -2.86 4.30
N GLY A 91 12.93 -1.78 4.52
CA GLY A 91 11.47 -1.86 4.56
C GLY A 91 10.86 -1.91 3.16
N GLU A 92 9.56 -2.14 3.11
CA GLU A 92 8.80 -2.22 1.87
C GLU A 92 7.60 -1.28 1.91
N ALA A 93 7.21 -0.81 0.73
CA ALA A 93 5.97 -0.10 0.49
C ALA A 93 5.07 -0.99 -0.35
N GLN A 94 3.89 -1.34 0.17
CA GLN A 94 2.89 -2.10 -0.56
C GLN A 94 1.78 -1.17 -1.04
N GLN A 95 1.49 -1.17 -2.34
CA GLN A 95 0.38 -0.41 -2.91
C GLN A 95 -0.96 -0.98 -2.40
N VAL A 96 -1.71 -0.20 -1.62
CA VAL A 96 -2.97 -0.63 -0.99
C VAL A 96 -4.15 -0.49 -1.95
N LEU A 97 -4.12 0.54 -2.81
CA LEU A 97 -5.19 0.86 -3.74
C LEU A 97 -4.72 0.74 -5.19
N PRO A 98 -5.56 0.33 -6.15
CA PRO A 98 -5.28 0.61 -7.55
C PRO A 98 -5.12 2.12 -7.77
N TYR A 99 -4.46 2.51 -8.86
CA TYR A 99 -4.38 3.92 -9.22
C TYR A 99 -5.77 4.49 -9.50
N VAL A 100 -6.07 5.63 -8.87
CA VAL A 100 -7.25 6.44 -9.14
C VAL A 100 -6.88 7.49 -10.18
N GLY A 101 -7.73 7.69 -11.19
CA GLY A 101 -7.53 8.72 -12.22
C GLY A 101 -6.81 8.23 -13.48
N GLY A 102 -6.50 6.94 -13.60
CA GLY A 102 -5.98 6.38 -14.83
C GLY A 102 -5.58 4.94 -14.66
N GLU A 103 -5.23 4.30 -15.78
CA GLU A 103 -4.69 2.96 -15.75
C GLU A 103 -3.33 2.93 -15.03
N GLY A 104 -3.10 1.83 -14.33
CA GLY A 104 -1.89 1.59 -13.56
C GLY A 104 -1.82 0.15 -13.11
N GLY A 105 -0.78 -0.18 -12.33
CA GLY A 105 -0.63 -1.54 -11.81
C GLY A 105 -1.68 -1.88 -10.75
N PRO A 106 -1.98 -3.18 -10.57
CA PRO A 106 -2.93 -3.65 -9.56
C PRO A 106 -2.44 -3.31 -8.14
N SER A 107 -3.38 -3.22 -7.19
CA SER A 107 -3.05 -3.20 -5.76
C SER A 107 -2.29 -4.47 -5.36
N GLY A 108 -1.50 -4.39 -4.29
CA GLY A 108 -0.70 -5.49 -3.74
C GLY A 108 0.76 -5.50 -4.19
N ARG A 109 1.13 -4.70 -5.21
CA ARG A 109 2.53 -4.53 -5.63
C ARG A 109 3.40 -4.03 -4.48
N THR A 110 4.59 -4.60 -4.34
CA THR A 110 5.59 -4.19 -3.37
C THR A 110 6.71 -3.42 -4.05
N PHE A 111 7.26 -2.46 -3.31
CA PHE A 111 8.34 -1.59 -3.74
C PHE A 111 9.34 -1.44 -2.60
N SER A 112 10.62 -1.38 -2.94
CA SER A 112 11.68 -1.07 -1.99
C SER A 112 11.54 0.38 -1.50
N ILE A 113 11.65 0.62 -0.19
CA ILE A 113 11.73 1.99 0.35
C ILE A 113 13.17 2.53 0.38
N LYS A 114 14.14 1.80 -0.18
CA LYS A 114 15.50 2.31 -0.36
C LYS A 114 15.56 3.31 -1.52
N SER A 115 14.83 3.03 -2.60
CA SER A 115 14.84 3.78 -3.83
C SER A 115 13.55 4.58 -4.03
N GLY A 116 13.62 5.52 -4.98
CA GLY A 116 12.49 6.33 -5.41
C GLY A 116 11.98 7.33 -4.38
N ILE A 117 10.97 8.10 -4.80
CA ILE A 117 10.40 9.16 -3.98
C ILE A 117 9.69 8.63 -2.73
N ILE A 118 9.06 7.46 -2.80
CA ILE A 118 8.42 6.80 -1.65
C ILE A 118 9.45 6.56 -0.55
N GLY A 119 10.61 6.02 -0.90
CA GLY A 119 11.71 5.82 0.03
C GLY A 119 12.24 7.12 0.62
N GLN A 120 12.38 8.16 -0.21
CA GLN A 120 12.83 9.48 0.23
C GLN A 120 11.90 10.11 1.26
N VAL A 121 10.59 10.16 1.01
CA VAL A 121 9.63 10.75 1.95
C VAL A 121 9.46 9.90 3.21
N THR A 122 9.64 8.58 3.09
CA THR A 122 9.64 7.67 4.25
C THR A 122 10.80 7.98 5.21
N ARG A 123 12.01 8.22 4.68
CA ARG A 123 13.19 8.56 5.50
C ARG A 123 13.14 9.97 6.07
N THR A 124 12.71 10.94 5.26
CA THR A 124 12.74 12.36 5.63
C THR A 124 11.53 12.79 6.45
N LYS A 125 10.44 12.02 6.41
CA LYS A 125 9.13 12.34 7.00
C LYS A 125 8.57 13.68 6.50
N LYS A 126 8.96 14.10 5.29
CA LYS A 126 8.53 15.36 4.66
C LYS A 126 7.92 15.10 3.29
N PRO A 127 6.89 15.85 2.87
CA PRO A 127 6.41 15.85 1.50
C PRO A 127 7.55 16.17 0.53
N TYR A 128 7.52 15.53 -0.64
CA TYR A 128 8.46 15.83 -1.72
C TYR A 128 7.72 15.80 -3.06
N SER A 129 8.17 16.64 -3.99
CA SER A 129 7.69 16.68 -5.36
C SER A 129 8.87 16.89 -6.28
N ASP A 130 8.81 16.29 -7.46
CA ASP A 130 9.84 16.45 -8.49
C ASP A 130 9.24 16.32 -9.89
N SER A 131 10.00 16.78 -10.87
CA SER A 131 9.70 16.61 -12.28
C SER A 131 10.93 16.11 -13.03
N ARG A 132 10.66 15.39 -14.11
CA ARG A 132 11.68 14.83 -14.99
C ARG A 132 12.44 15.97 -15.65
N GLN A 133 13.76 15.89 -15.61
CA GLN A 133 14.65 16.95 -16.13
C GLN A 133 15.01 16.77 -17.61
N THR A 134 14.66 15.63 -18.21
CA THR A 134 15.06 15.25 -19.57
C THR A 134 13.96 14.45 -20.27
N GLU A 135 13.71 14.71 -21.55
CA GLU A 135 12.78 13.91 -22.36
C GLU A 135 13.43 12.60 -22.86
N ALA A 136 14.75 12.52 -22.92
CA ALA A 136 15.48 11.35 -23.40
C ALA A 136 15.41 10.20 -22.37
N TYR A 137 14.99 9.01 -22.82
CA TYR A 137 14.84 7.84 -21.94
C TYR A 137 16.18 7.39 -21.32
N SER A 138 17.26 7.41 -22.11
CA SER A 138 18.60 7.01 -21.64
C SER A 138 19.09 7.87 -20.47
N ASP A 139 18.79 9.16 -20.49
CA ASP A 139 19.21 10.08 -19.45
C ASP A 139 18.28 9.99 -18.23
N TYR A 140 17.00 9.69 -18.43
CA TYR A 140 16.07 9.39 -17.34
C TYR A 140 16.46 8.10 -16.59
N ALA A 141 16.87 7.05 -17.30
CA ALA A 141 17.35 5.84 -16.66
C ALA A 141 18.60 6.09 -15.78
N LYS A 142 19.51 6.98 -16.21
CA LYS A 142 20.66 7.42 -15.40
C LYS A 142 20.19 8.20 -14.17
N GLU A 143 19.26 9.14 -14.34
CA GLU A 143 18.68 9.90 -13.22
C GLU A 143 18.08 8.95 -12.16
N LEU A 144 17.33 7.94 -12.58
CA LEU A 144 16.74 6.94 -11.69
C LEU A 144 17.82 6.20 -10.87
N VAL A 145 18.94 5.86 -11.49
CA VAL A 145 20.04 5.18 -10.79
C VAL A 145 20.78 6.13 -9.85
N GLU A 146 21.19 7.28 -10.34
CA GLU A 146 22.09 8.22 -9.63
C GLU A 146 21.37 8.98 -8.51
N LYS A 147 20.18 9.52 -8.79
CA LYS A 147 19.42 10.36 -7.86
C LYS A 147 18.47 9.55 -7.00
N TRP A 148 17.82 8.56 -7.61
CA TRP A 148 16.73 7.82 -6.97
C TRP A 148 17.15 6.43 -6.47
N SER A 149 18.43 6.09 -6.58
CA SER A 149 19.03 4.84 -6.08
C SER A 149 18.38 3.57 -6.61
N TYR A 150 17.77 3.62 -7.80
CA TYR A 150 17.34 2.41 -8.49
C TYR A 150 18.54 1.63 -9.01
N THR A 151 18.40 0.32 -9.11
CA THR A 151 19.30 -0.49 -9.94
C THR A 151 19.00 -0.25 -11.42
N TYR A 152 19.97 -0.53 -12.30
CA TYR A 152 19.76 -0.44 -13.75
C TYR A 152 18.59 -1.32 -14.23
N ASP A 153 18.40 -2.50 -13.63
CA ASP A 153 17.31 -3.41 -14.00
C ASP A 153 15.93 -2.92 -13.54
N GLU A 154 15.86 -2.22 -12.40
CA GLU A 154 14.63 -1.56 -11.95
C GLU A 154 14.33 -0.34 -12.83
N ALA A 155 15.34 0.48 -13.14
CA ALA A 155 15.17 1.67 -13.99
C ALA A 155 14.63 1.30 -15.39
N ARG A 156 15.07 0.17 -15.96
CA ARG A 156 14.58 -0.33 -17.25
C ARG A 156 13.10 -0.72 -17.27
N LYS A 157 12.51 -1.03 -16.11
CA LYS A 157 11.11 -1.44 -15.98
C LYS A 157 10.16 -0.25 -15.76
N ILE A 158 10.71 0.94 -15.51
CA ILE A 158 9.92 2.15 -15.29
C ILE A 158 9.51 2.73 -16.64
N THR A 159 8.21 3.00 -16.78
CA THR A 159 7.64 3.62 -17.98
C THR A 159 7.99 5.10 -18.02
N SER A 160 8.20 5.65 -19.22
CA SER A 160 8.65 7.03 -19.43
C SER A 160 7.51 8.03 -19.62
N ASP A 161 6.27 7.60 -19.47
CA ASP A 161 5.05 8.38 -19.71
C ASP A 161 4.75 9.37 -18.59
N ARG A 162 5.30 9.15 -17.40
CA ARG A 162 5.15 10.06 -16.25
C ARG A 162 6.30 11.06 -16.21
N LYS A 163 5.93 12.33 -16.08
CA LYS A 163 6.84 13.48 -16.15
C LYS A 163 6.99 14.20 -14.82
N SER A 164 6.06 14.06 -13.90
CA SER A 164 6.19 14.60 -12.55
C SER A 164 5.56 13.69 -11.53
N TRP A 165 6.02 13.78 -10.28
CA TRP A 165 5.55 12.95 -9.19
C TRP A 165 5.67 13.67 -7.86
N MET A 166 4.74 13.36 -6.96
CA MET A 166 4.68 13.89 -5.60
C MET A 166 4.39 12.75 -4.64
N ALA A 167 4.99 12.81 -3.46
CA ALA A 167 4.70 11.88 -2.38
C ALA A 167 4.54 12.62 -1.06
N VAL A 168 3.54 12.21 -0.28
CA VAL A 168 3.25 12.77 1.04
C VAL A 168 3.27 11.64 2.08
N PRO A 169 4.15 11.69 3.08
CA PRO A 169 4.21 10.66 4.11
C PRO A 169 3.05 10.81 5.09
N ILE A 170 2.40 9.70 5.39
CA ILE A 170 1.37 9.57 6.43
C ILE A 170 2.08 9.06 7.68
N VAL A 171 2.26 9.96 8.64
CA VAL A 171 3.02 9.71 9.88
C VAL A 171 2.03 9.38 10.99
N SER A 172 2.27 8.28 11.72
CA SER A 172 1.46 7.89 12.88
C SER A 172 1.48 8.99 13.96
N LYS A 173 0.48 8.98 14.84
CA LYS A 173 0.54 9.78 16.07
C LYS A 173 1.85 9.51 16.81
N PRO A 174 2.54 10.55 17.32
CA PRO A 174 3.71 10.37 18.15
C PRO A 174 3.36 9.55 19.39
N SER A 175 4.23 8.62 19.78
CA SER A 175 4.22 8.09 21.14
C SER A 175 4.98 9.06 22.04
N THR A 176 4.81 8.97 23.36
CA THR A 176 5.41 9.88 24.35
C THR A 176 6.95 9.95 24.33
N ALA A 177 7.63 9.10 23.55
CA ALA A 177 9.09 9.05 23.46
C ALA A 177 9.67 9.11 22.03
N GLU A 178 8.86 9.01 20.97
CA GLU A 178 9.36 8.98 19.58
C GLU A 178 8.52 9.82 18.63
N SER A 179 9.21 10.52 17.72
CA SER A 179 8.56 11.10 16.53
C SER A 179 7.85 9.99 15.77
N GLY A 180 6.58 10.19 15.40
CA GLY A 180 5.75 9.19 14.74
C GLY A 180 6.45 8.51 13.55
N ILE A 181 6.10 7.25 13.29
CA ILE A 181 6.66 6.47 12.19
C ILE A 181 5.82 6.68 10.92
N VAL A 182 6.45 6.57 9.75
CA VAL A 182 5.70 6.64 8.48
C VAL A 182 4.99 5.30 8.28
N ILE A 183 3.65 5.31 8.34
CA ILE A 183 2.80 4.13 8.18
C ILE A 183 2.25 4.00 6.76
N GLY A 184 2.27 5.08 6.00
CA GLY A 184 1.87 5.08 4.61
C GLY A 184 2.42 6.26 3.82
N VAL A 185 2.22 6.23 2.50
CA VAL A 185 2.61 7.30 1.58
C VAL A 185 1.49 7.48 0.56
N LEU A 186 0.93 8.69 0.51
CA LEU A 186 0.10 9.14 -0.60
C LEU A 186 1.02 9.45 -1.77
N TYR A 187 0.89 8.72 -2.87
CA TYR A 187 1.70 8.87 -4.06
C TYR A 187 0.85 9.39 -5.22
N LEU A 188 1.38 10.39 -5.91
CA LEU A 188 0.76 11.01 -7.08
C LEU A 188 1.78 11.06 -8.21
N ASP A 189 1.32 10.80 -9.43
CA ASP A 189 2.11 11.04 -10.63
C ASP A 189 1.28 11.69 -11.73
N SER A 190 1.98 12.34 -12.65
CA SER A 190 1.39 13.01 -13.78
C SER A 190 2.22 12.87 -15.04
N ASN A 191 1.55 12.87 -16.19
CA ASN A 191 2.21 12.98 -17.50
C ASN A 191 2.52 14.43 -17.91
N ASP A 192 2.09 15.40 -17.10
CA ASP A 192 2.43 16.81 -17.19
C ASP A 192 3.58 17.12 -16.23
N ALA A 193 4.68 17.69 -16.74
CA ALA A 193 5.87 18.01 -15.96
C ALA A 193 5.60 19.12 -14.92
N ASP A 194 4.64 20.01 -15.19
CA ASP A 194 4.34 21.19 -14.37
C ASP A 194 3.06 20.99 -13.53
N PHE A 195 2.65 19.73 -13.35
CA PHE A 195 1.42 19.42 -12.62
C PHE A 195 1.51 19.83 -11.15
N PHE A 196 2.60 19.52 -10.46
CA PHE A 196 2.74 19.77 -9.02
C PHE A 196 3.35 21.15 -8.74
N THR A 197 2.63 22.21 -9.11
CA THR A 197 2.94 23.59 -8.71
C THR A 197 2.83 23.76 -7.18
N THR A 198 3.45 24.80 -6.61
CA THR A 198 3.44 25.04 -5.15
C THR A 198 2.04 25.04 -4.54
N ASP A 199 1.07 25.69 -5.19
CA ASP A 199 -0.32 25.75 -4.74
C ASP A 199 -1.03 24.38 -4.78
N ILE A 200 -0.62 23.49 -5.70
CA ILE A 200 -1.11 22.13 -5.79
C ILE A 200 -0.45 21.27 -4.73
N GLN A 201 0.85 21.45 -4.49
CA GLN A 201 1.55 20.73 -3.43
C GLN A 201 0.94 21.04 -2.05
N GLU A 202 0.69 22.32 -1.75
CA GLU A 202 0.02 22.73 -0.51
C GLU A 202 -1.38 22.13 -0.38
N PHE A 203 -2.14 22.10 -1.48
CA PHE A 203 -3.48 21.49 -1.51
C PHE A 203 -3.43 19.97 -1.27
N VAL A 204 -2.48 19.26 -1.88
CA VAL A 204 -2.28 17.81 -1.66
C VAL A 204 -1.90 17.54 -0.20
N VAL A 205 -0.99 18.33 0.37
CA VAL A 205 -0.59 18.19 1.77
C VAL A 205 -1.79 18.40 2.69
N ALA A 206 -2.57 19.46 2.51
CA ALA A 206 -3.76 19.71 3.30
C ALA A 206 -4.80 18.57 3.16
N GLY A 207 -5.04 18.09 1.94
CA GLY A 207 -5.94 16.95 1.71
C GLY A 207 -5.45 15.64 2.30
N SER A 208 -4.14 15.46 2.42
CA SER A 208 -3.54 14.25 3.02
C SER A 208 -3.76 14.14 4.53
N GLU A 209 -3.95 15.27 5.23
CA GLU A 209 -4.26 15.25 6.67
C GLU A 209 -5.63 14.61 6.93
N GLY A 210 -6.65 14.89 6.11
CA GLY A 210 -7.96 14.22 6.23
C GLY A 210 -7.89 12.71 5.92
N ILE A 211 -7.03 12.29 4.99
CA ILE A 211 -6.77 10.86 4.73
C ILE A 211 -6.08 10.21 5.94
N LYS A 212 -5.12 10.91 6.55
CA LYS A 212 -4.44 10.45 7.76
C LYS A 212 -5.43 10.29 8.91
N GLU A 213 -6.27 11.28 9.17
CA GLU A 213 -7.32 11.22 10.21
C GLU A 213 -8.22 9.99 10.00
N TYR A 214 -8.69 9.76 8.77
CA TYR A 214 -9.47 8.57 8.44
C TYR A 214 -8.70 7.27 8.71
N ILE A 215 -7.41 7.21 8.34
CA ILE A 215 -6.57 6.02 8.61
C ILE A 215 -6.45 5.77 10.12
N GLU A 216 -6.22 6.84 10.89
CA GLU A 216 -6.09 6.75 12.35
C GLU A 216 -7.41 6.41 13.05
N GLU A 217 -8.57 6.76 12.51
CA GLU A 217 -9.87 6.41 13.09
C GLU A 217 -10.30 4.98 12.78
N VAL A 218 -9.98 4.49 11.57
CA VAL A 218 -10.51 3.22 11.06
C VAL A 218 -9.53 2.06 11.24
N PHE A 219 -8.21 2.33 11.22
CA PHE A 219 -7.17 1.30 11.19
C PHE A 219 -6.16 1.36 12.35
N ALA A 220 -6.24 2.33 13.27
CA ALA A 220 -5.37 2.39 14.45
C ALA A 220 -5.95 1.68 15.68
#